data_AF-T1D401-F1
#
_entry.id   AF-T1D401-F1
#
_cell.length_a   1.000
_cell.length_b   1.000
_cell.length_c   1.000
_cell.angle_alpha   90.00
_cell.angle_beta   90.00
_cell.angle_gamma   90.00
#
_symmetry.space_group_name_H-M   'P 1'
#
loop_
_entity.id
_entity.type
_entity.pdbx_description
1 polymer ?
#
loop_
_entity_poly.entity_id
_entity_poly.type
_entity_poly.pdbx_seq_one_letter_code
_entity_poly.pdbx_strand_id
1 'polypeptide(L)'
;EVRDYVRGLYGAPPGPIDADLRRKVLADAAPIQGRPADLLAPEFDRALEEVRALVPAADDAEAISYAVFPAVYKAYRASRDRGLTDEALTSAALGIVGALRARPASLPAPPSPLAREEAGGMSAWAHEGRNRLHSQRRWIDASTRRTLR
;
A
#
# COMPACT_ATOMS: atom_id res chain seq x y z
N GLU A 1 -19.21 17.32 -4.47
CA GLU A 1 -18.05 18.22 -4.68
C GLU A 1 -18.27 19.29 -5.77
N VAL A 2 -18.09 19.03 -7.08
CA VAL A 2 -18.17 20.11 -8.11
C VAL A 2 -19.51 20.85 -8.10
N ARG A 3 -20.62 20.10 -8.00
CA ARG A 3 -21.95 20.69 -7.87
C ARG A 3 -22.10 21.56 -6.62
N ASP A 4 -21.51 21.12 -5.53
CA ASP A 4 -21.60 21.78 -4.23
C ASP A 4 -20.73 23.06 -4.21
N TYR A 5 -19.60 23.03 -4.92
CA TYR A 5 -18.79 24.22 -5.23
C TYR A 5 -19.58 25.26 -6.00
N VAL A 6 -20.20 24.85 -7.12
CA VAL A 6 -21.04 25.75 -7.93
C VAL A 6 -22.27 26.24 -7.15
N ARG A 7 -22.79 25.44 -6.21
CA ARG A 7 -23.86 25.81 -5.29
C ARG A 7 -23.41 26.79 -4.20
N GLY A 8 -22.11 27.01 -4.01
CA GLY A 8 -21.56 27.94 -3.00
C GLY A 8 -21.31 27.30 -1.63
N LEU A 9 -21.36 25.97 -1.50
CA LEU A 9 -21.15 25.26 -0.22
C LEU A 9 -19.70 25.31 0.30
N TYR A 10 -18.77 25.86 -0.49
CA TYR A 10 -17.38 26.12 -0.09
C TYR A 10 -17.09 27.63 0.02
N GLY A 11 -18.14 28.46 0.03
CA GLY A 11 -18.05 29.91 0.01
C GLY A 11 -18.05 30.50 -1.39
N ALA A 12 -17.76 31.80 -1.47
CA ALA A 12 -17.77 32.54 -2.72
C ALA A 12 -16.49 32.26 -3.54
N PRO A 13 -16.61 31.86 -4.81
CA PRO A 13 -15.44 31.72 -5.68
C PRO A 13 -14.79 33.10 -5.93
N PRO A 14 -13.46 33.17 -6.11
CA PRO A 14 -12.75 34.44 -6.32
C PRO A 14 -13.09 35.11 -7.66
N GLY A 15 -13.68 34.38 -8.60
CA GLY A 15 -14.10 34.89 -9.90
C GLY A 15 -15.50 34.38 -10.29
N PRO A 16 -16.12 34.97 -11.31
CA PRO A 16 -17.44 34.55 -11.78
C PRO A 16 -17.38 33.13 -12.35
N ILE A 17 -18.35 32.31 -11.98
CA ILE A 17 -18.57 31.00 -12.61
C ILE A 17 -19.37 31.23 -13.88
N ASP A 18 -18.96 30.58 -14.97
CA ASP A 18 -19.66 30.59 -16.24
C ASP A 18 -21.15 30.23 -16.09
N ALA A 19 -22.01 31.01 -16.75
CA ALA A 19 -23.45 30.90 -16.59
C ALA A 19 -24.00 29.60 -17.18
N ASP A 20 -23.39 29.08 -18.25
CA ASP A 20 -23.83 27.86 -18.92
C ASP A 20 -23.43 26.64 -18.09
N LEU A 21 -22.22 26.65 -17.53
CA LEU A 21 -21.76 25.67 -16.55
C LEU A 21 -22.69 25.65 -15.33
N ARG A 22 -23.02 26.83 -14.79
CA ARG A 22 -23.91 26.93 -13.63
C ARG A 22 -25.29 26.32 -13.91
N ARG A 23 -25.90 26.63 -15.06
CA ARG A 23 -27.19 26.04 -15.47
C ARG A 23 -27.09 24.52 -15.67
N LYS A 24 -26.02 24.03 -16.28
CA LYS A 24 -25.81 22.59 -16.50
C LYS A 24 -25.66 21.81 -15.20
N VAL A 25 -24.98 22.38 -14.20
CA VAL A 25 -24.63 21.70 -12.95
C VAL A 25 -25.74 21.81 -11.90
N LEU A 26 -26.42 22.95 -11.82
CA LEU A 26 -27.46 23.22 -10.81
C LEU A 26 -28.89 23.03 -11.34
N ALA A 27 -29.09 22.90 -12.65
CA ALA A 27 -30.41 22.98 -13.28
C ALA A 27 -31.15 24.25 -12.80
N ASP A 28 -32.25 24.09 -12.06
CA ASP A 28 -33.06 25.20 -11.54
C ASP A 28 -32.72 25.59 -10.09
N ALA A 29 -31.73 24.94 -9.46
CA ALA A 29 -31.36 25.22 -8.08
C ALA A 29 -30.52 26.50 -7.99
N ALA A 30 -30.92 27.43 -7.11
CA ALA A 30 -30.13 28.62 -6.80
C ALA A 30 -28.89 28.27 -5.94
N PRO A 31 -27.74 28.94 -6.15
CA PRO A 31 -26.64 28.90 -5.21
C PRO A 31 -27.06 29.48 -3.85
N ILE A 32 -26.48 28.95 -2.78
CA ILE A 32 -26.66 29.51 -1.44
C ILE A 32 -26.05 30.91 -1.36
N GLN A 33 -26.57 31.72 -0.44
CA GLN A 33 -26.05 33.06 -0.15
C GLN A 33 -25.51 33.08 1.27
N GLY A 34 -24.35 33.71 1.50
CA GLY A 34 -23.73 33.80 2.82
C GLY A 34 -22.76 32.66 3.16
N ARG A 35 -22.48 32.48 4.45
CA ARG A 35 -21.52 31.48 4.94
C ARG A 35 -22.21 30.11 5.01
N PRO A 36 -21.67 29.05 4.38
CA PRO A 36 -22.30 27.72 4.36
C PRO A 36 -22.63 27.17 5.77
N ALA A 37 -21.77 27.46 6.75
CA ALA A 37 -21.94 27.01 8.13
C ALA A 37 -23.21 27.57 8.82
N ASP A 38 -23.76 28.69 8.32
CA ASP A 38 -24.98 29.29 8.89
C ASP A 38 -26.24 28.47 8.57
N LEU A 39 -26.14 27.55 7.60
CA LEU A 39 -27.23 26.62 7.22
C LEU A 39 -27.20 25.32 8.04
N LEU A 40 -26.18 25.12 8.87
CA LEU A 40 -26.00 23.92 9.68
C LEU A 40 -26.50 24.15 11.10
N ALA A 41 -27.25 23.19 11.63
CA ALA A 41 -27.60 23.18 13.04
C ALA A 41 -26.37 22.74 13.88
N PRO A 42 -26.28 23.12 15.17
CA PRO A 42 -25.28 22.56 16.07
C PRO A 42 -25.43 21.04 16.19
N GLU A 43 -24.32 20.29 16.02
CA GLU A 43 -24.35 18.82 16.01
C GLU A 43 -23.50 18.17 17.11
N PHE A 44 -22.82 18.97 17.95
CA PHE A 44 -21.88 18.45 18.95
C PHE A 44 -22.57 17.54 19.98
N ASP A 45 -23.69 17.99 20.56
CA ASP A 45 -24.42 17.22 21.57
C ASP A 45 -24.90 15.87 21.01
N ARG A 46 -25.41 15.87 19.77
CA ARG A 46 -25.79 14.64 19.06
C ARG A 46 -24.59 13.71 18.88
N ALA A 47 -23.46 14.23 18.44
CA ALA A 47 -22.25 13.43 18.24
C ALA A 47 -21.74 12.84 19.56
N LEU A 48 -21.82 13.59 20.66
CA LEU A 48 -21.45 13.14 22.00
C LEU A 48 -22.37 12.01 22.50
N GLU A 49 -23.68 12.12 22.28
CA GLU A 49 -24.64 11.06 22.61
C GLU A 49 -24.38 9.79 21.79
N GLU A 50 -24.19 9.94 20.47
CA GLU A 50 -23.90 8.81 19.57
C GLU A 50 -22.61 8.09 19.94
N VAL A 51 -21.53 8.83 20.24
CA VAL A 51 -20.26 8.20 20.64
C VAL A 51 -20.37 7.55 22.01
N ARG A 52 -21.12 8.14 22.96
CA ARG A 52 -21.33 7.54 24.29
C ARG A 52 -22.13 6.24 24.25
N ALA A 53 -22.98 6.06 23.24
CA ALA A 53 -23.63 4.78 23.00
C ALA A 53 -22.66 3.68 22.56
N LEU A 54 -21.52 4.04 21.95
CA LEU A 54 -20.45 3.12 21.55
C LEU A 54 -19.41 2.94 22.66
N VAL A 55 -19.09 4.03 23.35
CA VAL A 55 -18.05 4.14 24.37
C VAL A 55 -18.60 4.96 25.54
N PRO A 56 -19.10 4.34 26.62
CA PRO A 56 -19.76 5.06 27.71
C PRO A 56 -18.91 6.15 28.38
N ALA A 57 -17.58 6.01 28.34
CA ALA A 57 -16.62 6.94 28.92
C ALA A 57 -16.07 7.97 27.91
N ALA A 58 -16.68 8.10 26.73
CA ALA A 58 -16.19 9.00 25.69
C ALA A 58 -16.19 10.46 26.16
N ASP A 59 -15.06 11.12 25.88
CA ASP A 59 -14.82 12.54 26.13
C ASP A 59 -15.09 13.38 24.88
N ASP A 60 -14.89 14.69 25.01
CA ASP A 60 -15.12 15.64 23.92
C ASP A 60 -14.20 15.39 22.71
N ALA A 61 -12.98 14.88 22.94
CA ALA A 61 -12.04 14.59 21.86
C ALA A 61 -12.50 13.38 21.03
N GLU A 62 -13.05 12.34 21.68
CA GLU A 62 -13.69 11.22 21.01
C GLU A 62 -14.95 11.66 20.25
N ALA A 63 -15.77 12.54 20.83
CA ALA A 63 -16.94 13.10 20.17
C ALA A 63 -16.58 13.92 18.92
N ILE A 64 -15.55 14.76 18.99
CA ILE A 64 -15.05 15.53 17.82
C ILE A 64 -14.50 14.58 16.75
N SER A 65 -13.70 13.59 17.15
CA SER A 65 -13.14 12.60 16.22
C SER A 65 -14.24 11.81 15.51
N TYR A 66 -15.27 11.41 16.25
CA TYR A 66 -16.46 10.77 15.71
C TYR A 66 -17.23 11.71 14.77
N ALA A 67 -17.46 12.96 15.14
CA ALA A 67 -18.20 13.94 14.33
C ALA A 67 -17.54 14.19 12.96
N VAL A 68 -16.22 14.30 12.92
CA VAL A 68 -15.48 14.57 11.67
C VAL A 68 -15.33 13.30 10.84
N PHE A 69 -15.07 12.15 11.46
CA PHE A 69 -14.82 10.88 10.74
C PHE A 69 -15.54 9.66 11.37
N PRO A 70 -16.87 9.56 11.26
CA PRO A 70 -17.64 8.53 11.98
C PRO A 70 -17.22 7.09 11.64
N ALA A 71 -17.00 6.81 10.35
CA ALA A 71 -16.61 5.47 9.88
C ALA A 71 -15.19 5.09 10.33
N VAL A 72 -14.25 6.03 10.28
CA VAL A 72 -12.86 5.81 10.69
C VAL A 72 -12.79 5.62 12.20
N TYR A 73 -13.51 6.45 12.97
CA TYR A 73 -13.57 6.34 14.41
C TYR A 73 -14.13 4.98 14.85
N LYS A 74 -15.24 4.52 14.25
CA LYS A 74 -15.81 3.19 14.55
C LYS A 74 -14.81 2.06 14.30
N ALA A 75 -14.09 2.11 13.17
CA ALA A 75 -13.07 1.12 12.83
C ALA A 75 -11.84 1.17 13.77
N TYR A 76 -11.39 2.38 14.12
CA TYR A 76 -10.34 2.62 15.09
C TYR A 76 -10.71 2.01 16.45
N ARG A 77 -11.91 2.33 16.95
CA ARG A 77 -12.40 1.84 18.23
C ARG A 77 -12.52 0.32 18.26
N ALA A 78 -13.11 -0.27 17.24
CA ALA A 78 -13.21 -1.73 17.09
C ALA A 78 -11.85 -2.44 17.01
N SER A 79 -10.81 -1.77 16.51
CA SER A 79 -9.44 -2.32 16.50
C SER A 79 -8.81 -2.28 17.90
N ARG A 80 -9.01 -1.19 18.64
CA ARG A 80 -8.55 -1.06 20.02
C ARG A 80 -9.25 -2.01 20.99
N ASP A 81 -10.55 -2.20 20.85
CA ASP A 81 -11.30 -3.15 21.68
C ASP A 81 -10.85 -4.60 21.43
N ARG A 82 -10.26 -4.88 20.25
CA ARG A 82 -9.60 -6.16 19.92
C ARG A 82 -8.14 -6.24 20.36
N GLY A 83 -7.61 -5.23 21.05
CA GLY A 83 -6.21 -5.16 21.49
C GLY A 83 -5.21 -4.88 20.38
N LEU A 84 -5.65 -4.45 19.19
CA LEU A 84 -4.77 -4.05 18.09
C LEU A 84 -4.30 -2.61 18.30
N THR A 85 -3.47 -2.39 19.32
CA THR A 85 -2.85 -1.08 19.57
C THR A 85 -1.65 -0.86 18.64
N ASP A 86 -1.22 0.39 18.51
CA ASP A 86 -0.05 0.73 17.70
C ASP A 86 1.21 0.02 18.18
N GLU A 87 1.38 -0.17 19.49
CA GLU A 87 2.51 -0.94 20.04
C GLU A 87 2.42 -2.43 19.67
N ALA A 88 1.22 -3.02 19.72
CA ALA A 88 1.00 -4.41 19.35
C ALA A 88 1.26 -4.63 17.86
N LEU A 89 0.74 -3.74 17.01
CA LEU A 89 0.94 -3.78 15.56
C LEU A 89 2.41 -3.53 15.18
N THR A 90 3.06 -2.56 15.81
CA THR A 90 4.48 -2.25 15.58
C THR A 90 5.37 -3.42 16.01
N SER A 91 5.10 -4.00 17.19
CA SER A 91 5.84 -5.17 17.69
C SER A 91 5.67 -6.37 16.78
N ALA A 92 4.44 -6.64 16.31
CA ALA A 92 4.17 -7.71 15.36
C ALA A 92 4.90 -7.47 14.02
N ALA A 93 4.87 -6.25 13.49
CA ALA A 93 5.56 -5.89 12.26
C ALA A 93 7.08 -6.06 12.36
N LEU A 94 7.69 -5.57 13.45
CA LEU A 94 9.12 -5.76 13.72
C LEU A 94 9.49 -7.23 13.87
N GLY A 95 8.65 -8.03 14.54
CA GLY A 95 8.83 -9.48 14.66
C GLY A 95 8.83 -10.18 13.30
N ILE A 96 7.87 -9.85 12.42
CA ILE A 96 7.79 -10.39 11.06
C ILE A 96 9.02 -9.99 10.25
N VAL A 97 9.42 -8.71 10.29
CA VAL A 97 10.63 -8.24 9.58
C VAL A 97 11.88 -8.93 10.11
N GLY A 98 11.99 -9.13 11.43
CA GLY A 98 13.07 -9.88 12.05
C GLY A 98 13.12 -11.33 11.57
N ALA A 99 11.97 -12.02 11.54
CA ALA A 99 11.86 -13.40 11.06
C ALA A 99 12.21 -13.54 9.57
N LEU A 100 11.78 -12.59 8.74
CA LEU A 100 12.13 -12.56 7.31
C LEU A 100 13.61 -12.28 7.06
N ARG A 101 14.26 -11.50 7.95
CA ARG A 101 15.70 -11.21 7.90
C ARG A 101 16.56 -12.33 8.51
N ALA A 102 15.99 -13.17 9.37
CA ALA A 102 16.68 -14.31 9.94
C ALA A 102 16.98 -15.32 8.82
N ARG A 103 18.26 -15.50 8.50
CA ARG A 103 18.71 -16.54 7.58
C ARG A 103 18.37 -17.90 8.21
N PRO A 104 17.73 -18.86 7.49
CA PRO A 104 17.50 -20.17 8.07
C PRO A 104 18.84 -20.75 8.52
N ALA A 105 18.87 -21.34 9.72
CA ALA A 105 20.02 -22.07 10.24
C ALA A 105 20.51 -23.00 9.12
N SER A 106 21.77 -22.81 8.73
CA SER A 106 22.46 -23.41 7.58
C SER A 106 21.75 -24.64 7.01
N LEU A 107 21.26 -24.55 5.76
CA LEU A 107 20.94 -25.74 4.99
C LEU A 107 22.16 -26.68 5.04
N PRO A 108 21.97 -28.00 5.23
CA PRO A 108 23.08 -28.93 5.20
C PRO A 108 23.86 -28.72 3.90
N ALA A 109 25.17 -28.51 4.02
CA ALA A 109 26.01 -28.28 2.86
C ALA A 109 25.80 -29.42 1.86
N PRO A 110 25.59 -29.13 0.56
CA PRO A 110 25.52 -30.19 -0.44
C PRO A 110 26.81 -31.02 -0.35
N PRO A 111 26.73 -32.36 -0.46
CA PRO A 111 27.92 -33.20 -0.34
C PRO A 111 28.97 -32.76 -1.36
N SER A 112 30.19 -32.53 -0.88
CA SER A 112 31.30 -32.06 -1.71
C SER A 112 31.58 -33.07 -2.84
N PRO A 113 31.74 -32.63 -4.10
CA PRO A 113 31.95 -33.53 -5.23
C PRO A 113 33.23 -34.38 -5.10
N LEU A 114 34.18 -33.93 -4.28
CA LEU A 114 35.44 -34.62 -4.03
C LEU A 114 35.29 -35.97 -3.31
N ALA A 115 34.17 -36.22 -2.62
CA ALA A 115 33.94 -37.50 -1.96
C ALA A 115 33.60 -38.65 -2.94
N ARG A 116 33.30 -38.35 -4.23
CA ARG A 116 32.96 -39.37 -5.24
C ARG A 116 34.12 -39.75 -6.16
N GLU A 117 35.28 -39.13 -6.04
CA GLU A 117 36.38 -39.26 -7.01
C GLU A 117 37.42 -40.35 -6.70
N GLU A 118 37.29 -41.08 -5.58
CA GLU A 118 38.24 -42.15 -5.23
C GLU A 118 37.95 -43.53 -5.86
N ALA A 119 36.85 -43.70 -6.61
CA ALA A 119 36.61 -44.91 -7.38
C ALA A 119 37.14 -44.72 -8.82
N GLY A 120 38.38 -45.17 -9.05
CA GLY A 120 39.18 -44.94 -10.25
C GLY A 120 38.42 -45.05 -11.58
N GLY A 121 38.37 -43.92 -12.30
CA GLY A 121 37.89 -43.81 -13.68
C GLY A 121 37.46 -42.38 -14.00
N MET A 122 37.83 -41.87 -15.17
CA MET A 122 37.41 -40.55 -15.63
C MET A 122 35.87 -40.48 -15.68
N SER A 123 35.28 -39.54 -14.94
CA SER A 123 33.82 -39.44 -14.81
C SER A 123 33.16 -39.05 -16.14
N ALA A 124 31.90 -39.48 -16.34
CA ALA A 124 31.10 -39.11 -17.52
C ALA A 124 30.98 -37.59 -17.71
N TRP A 125 30.98 -36.81 -16.61
CA TRP A 125 31.00 -35.35 -16.63
C TRP A 125 32.35 -34.75 -17.06
N ALA A 126 33.48 -35.39 -16.71
CA ALA A 126 34.81 -34.99 -17.17
C ALA A 126 35.03 -35.30 -18.67
N HIS A 127 34.27 -36.23 -19.23
CA HIS A 127 34.23 -36.52 -20.66
C HIS A 127 33.36 -35.49 -21.42
N GLU A 128 32.20 -35.14 -20.85
CA GLU A 128 31.27 -34.14 -21.41
C GLU A 128 31.89 -32.73 -21.44
N GLY A 129 32.57 -32.32 -20.36
CA GLY A 129 33.23 -31.00 -20.29
C GLY A 129 34.35 -30.82 -21.32
N ARG A 130 35.09 -31.89 -21.64
CA ARG A 130 36.13 -31.87 -22.68
C ARG A 130 35.54 -31.85 -24.10
N ASN A 131 34.46 -32.58 -24.34
CA ASN A 131 33.73 -32.49 -25.63
C ASN A 131 33.16 -31.09 -25.88
N ARG A 132 32.71 -30.39 -24.83
CA ARG A 132 32.17 -29.03 -24.92
C ARG A 132 33.21 -27.98 -25.32
N LEU A 133 34.48 -28.16 -24.95
CA LEU A 133 35.58 -27.27 -25.35
C LEU A 133 35.97 -27.46 -26.84
N HIS A 134 35.87 -28.69 -27.35
CA HIS A 134 36.11 -28.97 -28.77
C HIS A 134 34.97 -28.52 -29.67
N SER A 135 33.72 -28.57 -29.20
CA SER A 135 32.57 -28.05 -29.96
C SER A 135 32.51 -26.51 -30.00
N GLN A 136 33.02 -25.82 -28.97
CA GLN A 136 33.03 -24.35 -28.91
C GLN A 136 34.17 -23.70 -29.70
N ARG A 137 35.31 -24.39 -29.93
CA ARG A 137 36.39 -23.88 -30.81
C ARG A 137 35.98 -23.80 -32.29
N ARG A 138 35.06 -24.66 -32.76
CA ARG A 138 34.53 -24.60 -34.15
C ARG A 138 33.70 -23.34 -34.42
N TRP A 139 33.13 -22.72 -33.38
CA TRP A 139 32.29 -21.53 -33.53
C TRP A 139 33.13 -20.24 -33.56
N ILE A 140 34.21 -20.19 -32.79
CA ILE A 140 35.13 -19.05 -32.75
C ILE A 140 35.85 -18.90 -34.11
N ASP A 141 36.40 -19.98 -34.69
CA ASP A 141 37.09 -19.92 -35.99
C ASP A 141 36.16 -19.67 -37.20
N ALA A 142 34.87 -19.98 -37.08
CA ALA A 142 33.86 -19.69 -38.11
C ALA A 142 33.44 -18.21 -38.13
N SER A 143 33.49 -17.54 -36.98
CA SER A 143 33.17 -16.11 -36.85
C SER A 143 34.27 -15.20 -37.40
N THR A 144 35.54 -15.62 -37.31
CA THR A 144 36.71 -14.84 -37.78
C THR A 144 36.90 -14.87 -39.30
N ARG A 145 36.30 -15.84 -40.03
CA ARG A 145 36.36 -15.90 -41.51
C ARG A 145 35.25 -15.12 -42.21
N ARG A 146 34.26 -14.59 -41.47
CA ARG A 146 33.14 -13.81 -42.01
C ARG A 146 33.37 -12.29 -41.98
N THR A 147 34.45 -11.84 -41.34
CA THR A 147 34.81 -10.43 -41.19
C THR A 147 36.01 -10.00 -42.04
N LEU A 148 36.51 -10.87 -42.93
CA LEU A 148 37.62 -10.60 -43.86
C LEU A 148 37.27 -10.93 -45.33
N ARG A 149 36.03 -10.67 -45.74
CA ARG A 149 35.61 -10.64 -47.15
C ARG A 149 34.71 -9.44 -47.42
#